data_AF-A0A1X7JJA3-F1
#
_entry.id   AF-A0A1X7JJA3-F1
#
_cell.length_a   1.000
_cell.length_b   1.000
_cell.length_c   1.000
_cell.angle_alpha   90.00
_cell.angle_beta   90.00
_cell.angle_gamma   90.00
#
_symmetry.space_group_name_H-M   'P 1'
#
loop_
_entity.id
_entity.type
_entity.pdbx_description
1 polymer ?
#
loop_
_entity_poly.entity_id
_entity_poly.type
_entity_poly.pdbx_seq_one_letter_code
_entity_poly.pdbx_strand_id
1 'polypeptide(L)'
;MIQDSVYRQVIDLFGADHQMDQAIEECAELVVAIRHYRRGRASLSDIAEEIADVEIMMAQLRHVVGDTLVEREKARKLERMRGWVEGE
;
A
#
# COMPACT_ATOMS: atom_id res chain seq x y z
N MET A 1 -18.11 -1.18 2.52
CA MET A 1 -19.06 -0.04 2.55
C MET A 1 -18.64 1.05 3.55
N ILE A 2 -18.20 0.74 4.78
CA ILE A 2 -17.75 1.77 5.74
C ILE A 2 -16.33 2.28 5.43
N GLN A 3 -15.37 1.41 5.11
CA GLN A 3 -13.99 1.83 4.81
C GLN A 3 -13.89 2.66 3.52
N ASP A 4 -14.58 2.23 2.45
CA ASP A 4 -14.67 2.96 1.17
C ASP A 4 -15.25 4.38 1.35
N SER A 5 -16.20 4.57 2.28
CA SER A 5 -16.74 5.91 2.54
C SER A 5 -15.76 6.79 3.33
N VAL A 6 -14.94 6.23 4.23
CA VAL A 6 -13.93 6.97 4.98
C VAL A 6 -12.79 7.41 4.06
N TYR A 7 -12.29 6.53 3.19
CA TYR A 7 -11.20 6.86 2.26
C TYR A 7 -11.57 8.00 1.31
N ARG A 8 -12.79 7.98 0.76
CA ARG A 8 -13.26 9.09 -0.09
C ARG A 8 -13.39 10.40 0.69
N GLN A 9 -13.91 10.37 1.91
CA GLN A 9 -14.00 11.59 2.74
C GLN A 9 -12.62 12.19 3.02
N VAL A 10 -11.61 11.36 3.28
CA VAL A 10 -10.23 11.80 3.51
C VAL A 10 -9.66 12.43 2.24
N ILE A 11 -9.85 11.80 1.08
CA ILE A 11 -9.42 12.34 -0.22
C ILE A 11 -10.14 13.66 -0.54
N ASP A 12 -11.45 13.74 -0.30
CA ASP A 12 -12.24 14.95 -0.55
C ASP A 12 -11.81 16.11 0.37
N LEU A 13 -11.38 15.80 1.60
CA LEU A 13 -10.96 16.79 2.58
C LEU A 13 -9.56 17.35 2.31
N PHE A 14 -8.59 16.48 1.98
CA PHE A 14 -7.18 16.87 1.89
C PHE A 14 -6.63 16.92 0.45
N GLY A 15 -7.33 16.34 -0.51
CA GLY A 15 -6.94 16.30 -1.92
C GLY A 15 -6.01 15.15 -2.28
N ALA A 16 -5.99 14.84 -3.59
CA ALA A 16 -5.23 13.73 -4.15
C ALA A 16 -3.71 13.84 -3.95
N ASP A 17 -3.13 15.02 -4.18
CA ASP A 17 -1.68 15.23 -4.08
C ASP A 17 -1.18 14.99 -2.65
N HIS A 18 -1.93 15.47 -1.65
CA HIS A 18 -1.60 15.23 -0.25
C HIS A 18 -1.62 13.73 0.10
N GLN A 19 -2.59 12.97 -0.42
CA GLN A 19 -2.62 11.52 -0.19
C GLN A 19 -1.48 10.79 -0.91
N MET A 20 -0.98 11.31 -2.03
CA MET A 20 0.24 10.78 -2.66
C MET A 20 1.48 11.04 -1.80
N ASP A 21 1.59 12.23 -1.21
CA ASP A 21 2.68 12.57 -0.29
C ASP A 21 2.64 11.70 0.98
N GLN A 22 1.46 11.51 1.58
CA GLN A 22 1.29 10.58 2.71
C GLN A 22 1.69 9.15 2.34
N ALA A 23 1.30 8.66 1.15
CA ALA A 23 1.70 7.32 0.73
C ALA A 23 3.23 7.17 0.55
N ILE A 24 3.94 8.25 0.21
CA ILE A 24 5.41 8.28 0.17
C ILE A 24 5.98 8.13 1.59
N GLU A 25 5.42 8.86 2.56
CA GLU A 25 5.83 8.80 3.97
C GLU A 25 5.66 7.38 4.53
N GLU A 26 4.46 6.79 4.43
CA GLU A 26 4.19 5.42 4.94
C GLU A 26 5.10 4.37 4.28
N CYS A 27 5.36 4.51 2.98
CA CYS A 27 6.29 3.60 2.29
C CYS A 27 7.74 3.76 2.80
N ALA A 28 8.15 4.97 3.17
CA ALA A 28 9.47 5.22 3.74
C ALA A 28 9.58 4.67 5.16
N GLU A 29 8.53 4.80 5.97
CA GLU A 29 8.46 4.27 7.33
C GLU A 29 8.51 2.74 7.33
N LEU A 30 7.75 2.07 6.44
CA LEU A 30 7.88 0.63 6.21
C LEU A 30 9.31 0.20 5.84
N VAL A 31 9.99 0.94 4.97
CA VAL A 31 11.40 0.66 4.63
C VAL A 31 12.31 0.77 5.86
N VAL A 32 12.10 1.77 6.70
CA VAL A 32 12.85 1.98 7.95
C VAL A 32 12.58 0.86 8.95
N ALA A 33 11.32 0.50 9.18
CA ALA A 33 10.93 -0.58 10.09
C ALA A 33 11.56 -1.92 9.68
N ILE A 34 11.49 -2.27 8.39
CA ILE A 34 12.16 -3.48 7.87
C ILE A 34 13.67 -3.42 8.09
N ARG A 35 14.32 -2.27 7.86
CA ARG A 35 15.76 -2.10 8.10
C ARG A 35 16.11 -2.23 9.58
N HIS A 36 15.28 -1.72 10.48
CA HIS A 36 15.48 -1.83 11.93
C HIS A 36 15.28 -3.26 12.41
N TYR A 37 14.24 -3.95 11.94
CA TYR A 37 13.99 -5.35 12.27
C TYR A 37 15.17 -6.24 11.88
N ARG A 38 15.68 -6.07 10.65
CA ARG A 38 16.86 -6.80 10.16
C ARG A 38 18.14 -6.55 10.96
N ARG A 39 18.19 -5.48 11.76
CA ARG A 39 19.30 -5.13 12.66
C ARG A 39 19.02 -5.49 14.12
N GLY A 40 17.91 -6.16 14.41
CA GLY A 40 17.47 -6.49 15.77
C GLY A 40 17.04 -5.27 16.58
N ARG A 41 16.56 -4.21 15.92
CA ARG A 41 16.17 -2.92 16.54
C ARG A 41 14.67 -2.61 16.44
N ALA A 42 13.89 -3.50 15.84
CA ALA A 42 12.44 -3.40 15.73
C ALA A 42 11.85 -4.81 15.86
N SER A 43 10.56 -4.88 16.15
CA SER A 43 9.78 -6.10 16.26
C SER A 43 9.03 -6.41 14.95
N LEU A 44 8.42 -7.60 14.87
CA LEU A 44 7.46 -7.89 13.79
C LEU A 44 6.18 -7.06 13.92
N SER A 45 5.83 -6.61 15.13
CA SER A 45 4.68 -5.72 15.35
C SER A 45 4.92 -4.37 14.69
N ASP A 46 6.14 -3.84 14.79
CA ASP A 46 6.51 -2.56 14.18
C ASP A 46 6.41 -2.65 12.66
N ILE A 47 6.83 -3.77 12.04
CA ILE A 47 6.61 -3.98 10.60
C ILE A 47 5.12 -4.08 10.27
N ALA A 48 4.32 -4.76 11.10
CA ALA A 48 2.91 -4.98 10.84
C ALA A 48 2.09 -3.68 10.87
N GLU A 49 2.44 -2.74 11.75
CA GLU A 49 1.88 -1.40 11.81
C GLU A 49 2.10 -0.68 10.47
N GLU A 50 3.34 -0.56 10.03
CA GLU A 50 3.70 0.11 8.77
C GLU A 50 3.10 -0.57 7.53
N ILE A 51 2.94 -1.90 7.56
CA ILE A 51 2.22 -2.61 6.49
C ILE A 51 0.75 -2.17 6.46
N ALA A 52 0.10 -2.06 7.61
CA ALA A 52 -1.30 -1.64 7.69
C ALA A 52 -1.47 -0.20 7.19
N ASP A 53 -0.55 0.69 7.53
CA ASP A 53 -0.57 2.08 7.07
C ASP A 53 -0.38 2.17 5.55
N VAL A 54 0.59 1.44 5.00
CA VAL A 54 0.75 1.31 3.53
C VAL A 54 -0.49 0.70 2.88
N GLU A 55 -1.11 -0.33 3.45
CA GLU A 55 -2.34 -0.94 2.91
C GLU A 55 -3.51 0.07 2.85
N ILE A 56 -3.68 0.88 3.89
CA ILE A 56 -4.67 1.97 3.92
C ILE A 56 -4.36 2.98 2.82
N MET A 57 -3.11 3.42 2.69
CA MET A 57 -2.72 4.37 1.65
C MET A 57 -2.91 3.80 0.24
N MET A 58 -2.62 2.52 0.02
CA MET A 58 -2.88 1.88 -1.27
C MET A 58 -4.38 1.84 -1.60
N ALA A 59 -5.23 1.63 -0.59
CA ALA A 59 -6.69 1.68 -0.78
C ALA A 59 -7.15 3.10 -1.16
N GLN A 60 -6.62 4.14 -0.53
CA GLN A 60 -6.93 5.52 -0.88
C GLN A 60 -6.42 5.89 -2.29
N LEU A 61 -5.18 5.53 -2.62
CA LEU A 61 -4.62 5.81 -3.95
C LEU A 61 -5.34 5.10 -5.08
N ARG A 62 -5.98 3.96 -4.84
CA ARG A 62 -6.87 3.32 -5.83
C ARG A 62 -8.06 4.19 -6.21
N HIS A 63 -8.61 4.98 -5.27
CA HIS A 63 -9.66 5.94 -5.59
C HIS A 63 -9.14 7.12 -6.42
N VAL A 64 -7.89 7.54 -6.17
CA VAL A 64 -7.23 8.62 -6.91
C VAL A 64 -6.85 8.21 -8.33
N VAL A 65 -6.21 7.04 -8.49
CA VAL A 65 -5.67 6.55 -9.76
C VAL A 65 -6.71 5.81 -10.60
N GLY A 66 -7.70 5.20 -9.95
CA GLY A 66 -8.75 4.41 -10.58
C GLY A 66 -8.56 2.91 -10.33
N ASP A 67 -9.50 2.31 -9.60
CA ASP A 67 -9.44 0.93 -9.14
C ASP A 67 -9.30 -0.08 -10.30
N THR A 68 -10.04 0.10 -11.39
CA THR A 68 -9.96 -0.76 -12.58
C THR A 68 -8.57 -0.75 -13.22
N LEU A 69 -7.88 0.40 -13.22
CA LEU A 69 -6.52 0.51 -13.76
C LEU A 69 -5.54 -0.30 -12.90
N VAL A 70 -5.65 -0.17 -11.58
CA VAL A 70 -4.80 -0.90 -10.64
C VAL A 70 -5.05 -2.40 -10.70
N GLU A 71 -6.31 -2.84 -10.76
CA GLU A 71 -6.65 -4.27 -10.91
C GLU A 71 -6.10 -4.88 -12.19
N ARG A 72 -6.19 -4.16 -13.32
CA ARG A 72 -5.62 -4.62 -14.58
C ARG A 72 -4.11 -4.84 -14.48
N GLU A 73 -3.38 -3.89 -13.90
CA GLU A 73 -1.93 -4.02 -13.73
C GLU A 73 -1.55 -5.13 -12.72
N LYS A 74 -2.33 -5.28 -11.65
CA LYS A 74 -2.15 -6.34 -10.64
C LYS A 74 -2.34 -7.71 -11.28
N ALA A 75 -3.42 -7.92 -12.02
CA ALA A 75 -3.70 -9.18 -12.72
C ALA A 75 -2.57 -9.55 -13.69
N ARG A 76 -2.11 -8.58 -14.50
CA ARG A 76 -0.99 -8.79 -15.44
C ARG A 76 0.32 -9.20 -14.74
N LYS A 77 0.59 -8.66 -13.55
CA LYS A 77 1.80 -9.00 -12.77
C LYS A 77 1.66 -10.37 -12.09
N LEU A 78 0.48 -10.70 -11.56
CA LEU A 78 0.21 -11.99 -10.94
C LEU A 78 0.30 -13.15 -11.94
N GLU A 79 -0.21 -12.96 -13.16
CA GLU A 79 -0.10 -13.96 -14.22
C GLU A 79 1.37 -14.31 -14.52
N ARG A 80 2.24 -13.29 -14.57
CA ARG A 80 3.68 -13.49 -14.74
C ARG A 80 4.30 -14.30 -13.59
N MET A 81 3.86 -14.05 -12.35
CA MET A 81 4.36 -14.76 -11.18
C MET A 81 3.88 -16.22 -11.17
N ARG A 82 2.65 -16.49 -11.62
CA ARG A 82 2.14 -17.87 -11.77
C ARG A 82 3.01 -18.66 -12.72
N GLY A 83 3.42 -18.07 -13.85
CA GLY A 83 4.37 -18.69 -14.77
C GLY A 83 5.74 -19.04 -14.15
N TRP A 84 6.17 -18.36 -13.08
CA TRP A 84 7.39 -18.73 -12.34
C TRP A 84 7.18 -19.93 -11.41
N VAL A 85 6.01 -20.02 -10.80
CA VAL A 85 5.65 -21.10 -9.86
C VAL A 85 5.31 -22.40 -10.60
N GLU A 86 4.64 -22.29 -11.75
CA GLU A 86 4.22 -23.43 -12.59
C GLU A 86 5.33 -23.92 -13.54
N GLY A 87 6.40 -23.14 -13.70
CA GLY A 87 7.58 -23.47 -14.50
C GLY A 87 8.70 -24.20 -13.74
N GLU A 88 8.47 -24.56 -12.48
CA GLU A 88 9.24 -25.52 -11.66
C GLU A 88 8.58 -26.91 -11.65
#